data_AF-A0A3N7H6R1-F1
#
_entry.id   AF-A0A3N7H6R1-F1
#
_cell.length_a   1.000
_cell.length_b   1.000
_cell.length_c   1.000
_cell.angle_alpha   90.00
_cell.angle_beta   90.00
_cell.angle_gamma   90.00
#
_symmetry.space_group_name_H-M   'P 1'
#
loop_
_entity.id
_entity.type
_entity.pdbx_description
1 polymer ?
#
loop_
_entity_poly.entity_id
_entity_poly.type
_entity_poly.pdbx_seq_one_letter_code
_entity_poly.pdbx_strand_id
1 'polypeptide(L)'
;SAMNYIHHPLRQADAVAHIGVSLELLQEIQQTGDIFFPKRWLSATIGRYRSKEAYEILQDFLTDHPDYNLILMRKVLQATDNLDRAQRLH
;
A
#
# COMPACT_ATOMS: atom_id res chain seq x y z
N SER A 1 -5.54 -3.96 15.41
CA SER A 1 -6.31 -4.73 14.41
C SER A 1 -5.42 -5.80 13.80
N ALA A 2 -6.00 -6.85 13.22
CA ALA A 2 -5.27 -7.96 12.60
C ALA A 2 -4.25 -7.50 11.52
N MET A 3 -4.60 -6.49 10.71
CA MET A 3 -3.68 -5.91 9.71
C MET A 3 -2.40 -5.33 10.30
N ASN A 4 -2.48 -4.64 11.45
CA ASN A 4 -1.27 -4.11 12.11
C ASN A 4 -0.35 -5.23 12.61
N TYR A 5 -0.91 -6.42 12.87
CA TYR A 5 -0.15 -7.59 13.28
C TYR A 5 0.53 -8.28 12.09
N ILE A 6 -0.16 -8.36 10.95
CA ILE A 6 0.39 -8.89 9.69
C ILE A 6 1.52 -8.00 9.17
N HIS A 7 1.30 -6.69 9.07
CA HIS A 7 2.30 -5.73 8.56
C HIS A 7 3.20 -5.13 9.66
N HIS A 8 3.37 -5.85 10.77
CA HIS A 8 4.24 -5.40 11.87
C HIS A 8 5.71 -5.36 11.41
N PRO A 9 6.53 -4.37 11.80
CA PRO A 9 7.94 -4.25 11.37
C PRO A 9 8.75 -5.54 11.51
N LEU A 10 8.57 -6.27 12.61
CA LEU A 10 9.26 -7.54 12.88
C LEU A 10 8.89 -8.69 11.92
N ARG A 11 7.86 -8.51 11.08
CA ARG A 11 7.34 -9.51 10.13
C ARG A 11 7.30 -9.00 8.70
N GLN A 12 7.87 -7.82 8.45
CA GLN A 12 7.77 -7.18 7.13
C GLN A 12 8.40 -8.03 6.01
N ALA A 13 9.47 -8.78 6.30
CA ALA A 13 10.10 -9.66 5.31
C ALA A 13 9.14 -10.72 4.76
N ASP A 14 8.29 -11.32 5.61
CA ASP A 14 7.30 -12.31 5.18
C ASP A 14 6.01 -11.65 4.67
N ALA A 15 5.64 -10.50 5.24
CA ALA A 15 4.38 -9.82 4.95
C ALA A 15 4.43 -8.92 3.70
N VAL A 16 5.61 -8.66 3.13
CA VAL A 16 5.79 -7.83 1.91
C VAL A 16 5.01 -8.41 0.72
N ALA A 17 4.94 -9.74 0.63
CA ALA A 17 4.16 -10.45 -0.39
C ALA A 17 2.65 -10.13 -0.36
N HIS A 18 2.13 -9.63 0.76
CA HIS A 18 0.72 -9.26 0.89
C HIS A 18 0.42 -7.80 0.49
N ILE A 19 1.44 -7.02 0.10
CA ILE A 19 1.26 -5.63 -0.33
C ILE A 19 0.40 -5.55 -1.59
N GLY A 20 0.70 -6.36 -2.61
CA GLY A 20 -0.05 -6.37 -3.88
C GLY A 20 -1.53 -6.65 -3.65
N VAL A 21 -1.84 -7.74 -2.94
CA VAL A 21 -3.22 -8.09 -2.53
C VAL A 21 -3.89 -6.94 -1.76
N SER A 22 -3.14 -6.27 -0.88
CA SER A 22 -3.69 -5.13 -0.13
C SER A 22 -4.02 -3.94 -1.01
N LEU A 23 -3.28 -3.71 -2.09
CA LEU A 23 -3.55 -2.62 -3.04
C LEU A 23 -4.76 -2.95 -3.93
N GLU A 24 -4.91 -4.20 -4.37
CA GLU A 24 -6.08 -4.64 -5.16
C GLU A 24 -7.39 -4.51 -4.38
N LEU A 25 -7.40 -4.92 -3.11
CA LEU A 25 -8.58 -4.82 -2.24
C LEU A 25 -9.02 -3.37 -1.97
N LEU A 26 -8.15 -2.38 -2.18
CA LEU A 26 -8.48 -0.97 -1.96
C LEU A 26 -9.66 -0.51 -2.83
N GLN A 27 -9.74 -1.01 -4.06
CA GLN A 27 -10.84 -0.68 -4.98
C GLN A 27 -12.15 -1.30 -4.54
N GLU A 28 -12.13 -2.55 -4.07
CA GLU A 28 -13.31 -3.24 -3.54
C GLU A 28 -13.85 -2.54 -2.28
N ILE A 29 -12.95 -2.14 -1.37
CA ILE A 29 -13.31 -1.38 -0.15
C ILE A 29 -13.99 -0.05 -0.51
N GLN A 30 -13.51 0.65 -1.53
CA GLN A 30 -14.15 1.89 -2.00
C GLN A 30 -15.56 1.63 -2.54
N GLN A 31 -15.72 0.59 -3.37
CA GLN A 31 -16.98 0.30 -4.05
C GLN A 31 -18.07 -0.19 -3.09
N THR A 32 -17.69 -0.99 -2.11
CA THR A 32 -18.61 -1.53 -1.09
C THR A 32 -19.03 -0.48 -0.06
N GLY A 33 -18.35 0.67 -0.02
CA GLY A 33 -18.57 1.69 1.00
C GLY A 33 -18.25 1.20 2.41
N ASP A 34 -17.45 0.14 2.52
CA ASP A 34 -17.05 -0.40 3.81
C ASP A 34 -16.33 0.69 4.63
N ILE A 35 -16.55 0.66 5.94
CA ILE A 35 -16.31 1.73 6.91
C ILE A 35 -14.80 2.04 7.07
N PHE A 36 -13.94 1.29 6.37
CA PHE A 36 -12.51 1.52 6.30
C PHE A 36 -12.16 2.57 5.25
N PHE A 37 -12.05 3.82 5.71
CA PHE A 37 -11.45 4.89 4.92
C PHE A 37 -10.15 4.42 4.24
N PRO A 38 -10.00 4.58 2.92
CA PRO A 38 -8.81 4.16 2.16
C PRO A 38 -7.48 4.60 2.80
N LYS A 39 -7.47 5.78 3.44
CA LYS A 39 -6.32 6.29 4.18
C LYS A 39 -5.89 5.37 5.34
N ARG A 40 -6.85 4.89 6.13
CA ARG A 40 -6.57 4.03 7.30
C ARG A 40 -6.08 2.65 6.85
N TRP A 41 -6.66 2.11 5.77
CA TRP A 41 -6.20 0.88 5.14
C TRP A 41 -4.74 1.00 4.71
N LEU A 42 -4.43 1.98 3.86
CA LEU A 42 -3.09 2.20 3.32
C LEU A 42 -2.04 2.47 4.41
N SER A 43 -2.40 3.22 5.45
CA SER A 43 -1.51 3.49 6.59
C SER A 43 -1.22 2.24 7.43
N ALA A 44 -2.09 1.23 7.39
CA ALA A 44 -1.93 -0.02 8.10
C ALA A 44 -1.24 -1.11 7.27
N THR A 45 -1.14 -0.94 5.94
CA THR A 45 -0.51 -1.86 4.99
C THR A 45 0.78 -1.24 4.43
N ILE A 46 0.80 -0.86 3.15
CA ILE A 46 1.99 -0.40 2.42
C ILE A 46 2.65 0.84 3.04
N GLY A 47 1.88 1.72 3.69
CA GLY A 47 2.40 2.93 4.34
C GLY A 47 3.36 2.67 5.50
N ARG A 48 3.54 1.41 5.91
CA ARG A 48 4.51 0.99 6.94
C ARG A 48 5.87 0.59 6.37
N TYR A 49 6.01 0.46 5.06
CA TYR A 49 7.20 -0.11 4.43
C TYR A 49 8.18 0.97 3.96
N ARG A 50 9.47 0.59 3.93
CA ARG A 50 10.58 1.41 3.38
C ARG A 50 11.56 0.59 2.53
N SER A 51 11.29 -0.70 2.33
CA SER A 51 12.17 -1.62 1.60
C SER A 51 12.08 -1.41 0.09
N LYS A 52 13.16 -1.73 -0.63
CA LYS A 52 13.20 -1.71 -2.09
C LYS A 52 12.15 -2.62 -2.71
N GLU A 53 11.97 -3.81 -2.16
CA GLU A 53 10.96 -4.77 -2.61
C GLU A 53 9.52 -4.22 -2.53
N ALA A 54 9.16 -3.55 -1.44
CA ALA A 54 7.85 -2.91 -1.31
C ALA A 54 7.66 -1.77 -2.32
N TYR A 55 8.74 -1.07 -2.66
CA TYR A 55 8.73 -0.04 -3.69
C TYR A 55 8.55 -0.63 -5.09
N GLU A 56 9.22 -1.74 -5.40
CA GLU A 56 9.05 -2.46 -6.68
C GLU A 56 7.60 -2.93 -6.85
N ILE A 57 7.01 -3.56 -5.82
CA ILE A 57 5.59 -3.97 -5.84
C ILE A 57 4.66 -2.76 -6.07
N LEU A 58 4.96 -1.61 -5.48
CA LEU A 58 4.19 -0.39 -5.74
C LEU A 58 4.32 0.04 -7.20
N GLN A 59 5.52 0.08 -7.77
CA GLN A 59 5.72 0.51 -9.17
C GLN A 59 5.04 -0.45 -10.15
N ASP A 60 5.13 -1.75 -9.90
CA ASP A 60 4.46 -2.78 -10.71
C ASP A 60 2.94 -2.56 -10.67
N PHE A 61 2.36 -2.37 -9.47
CA PHE A 61 0.94 -2.06 -9.32
C PHE A 61 0.54 -0.77 -10.08
N LEU A 62 1.33 0.30 -9.98
CA LEU A 62 1.02 1.56 -10.70
C LEU A 62 1.07 1.36 -12.23
N THR A 63 1.97 0.51 -12.71
CA THR A 63 2.16 0.22 -14.13
C THR A 63 1.06 -0.68 -14.69
N ASP A 64 0.66 -1.69 -13.92
CA ASP A 64 -0.34 -2.69 -14.31
C ASP A 64 -1.78 -2.14 -14.23
N HIS A 65 -1.99 -1.03 -13.52
CA HIS A 65 -3.30 -0.39 -13.36
C HIS A 65 -3.32 1.06 -13.89
N PRO A 66 -3.11 1.29 -15.20
CA PRO A 66 -3.12 2.63 -15.79
C PRO A 66 -4.49 3.33 -15.69
N ASP A 67 -5.57 2.55 -15.67
CA ASP A 67 -6.97 3.04 -15.58
C ASP A 67 -7.50 3.09 -14.14
N TYR A 68 -6.61 2.99 -13.13
CA TYR A 68 -7.02 3.00 -11.74
C TYR A 68 -7.71 4.31 -11.34
N ASN A 69 -8.62 4.23 -10.37
CA ASN A 69 -9.34 5.41 -9.90
C ASN A 69 -8.36 6.49 -9.40
N LEU A 70 -8.37 7.66 -10.05
CA LEU A 70 -7.42 8.75 -9.75
C LEU A 70 -7.46 9.23 -8.29
N ILE A 71 -8.61 9.15 -7.62
CA ILE A 71 -8.74 9.54 -6.22
C ILE A 71 -8.07 8.50 -5.32
N LEU A 72 -8.26 7.22 -5.59
CA LEU A 72 -7.56 6.15 -4.86
C LEU A 72 -6.06 6.19 -5.12
N MET A 73 -5.66 6.40 -6.39
CA MET A 73 -4.26 6.51 -6.78
C MET A 73 -3.54 7.59 -5.97
N ARG A 74 -4.13 8.78 -5.87
CA ARG A 74 -3.57 9.88 -5.07
C ARG A 74 -3.43 9.51 -3.59
N LYS A 75 -4.35 8.71 -3.03
CA LYS A 75 -4.26 8.25 -1.64
C LYS A 75 -3.15 7.23 -1.46
N VAL A 76 -2.95 6.32 -2.42
CA VAL A 76 -1.82 5.37 -2.43
C VAL A 76 -0.52 6.18 -2.41
N LEU A 77 -0.33 7.08 -3.39
CA LEU A 77 0.87 7.91 -3.49
C LEU A 77 1.14 8.73 -2.23
N GLN A 78 0.08 9.32 -1.64
CA GLN A 78 0.21 10.04 -0.37
C GLN A 78 0.66 9.13 0.78
N ALA A 79 0.13 7.91 0.87
CA ALA A 79 0.49 6.97 1.93
C ALA A 79 1.90 6.40 1.76
N THR A 80 2.43 6.41 0.54
CA THR A 80 3.75 5.86 0.20
C THR A 80 4.84 6.92 0.01
N ASP A 81 4.59 8.19 0.32
CA ASP A 81 5.59 9.27 0.21
C ASP A 81 6.89 8.92 0.96
N ASN A 82 6.78 8.39 2.17
CA ASN A 82 7.96 7.98 2.95
C ASN A 82 8.72 6.79 2.32
N LEU A 83 8.01 5.87 1.66
CA LEU A 83 8.61 4.73 0.96
C LEU A 83 9.41 5.20 -0.25
N ASP A 84 8.82 6.07 -1.06
CA ASP A 84 9.45 6.70 -2.23
C ASP A 84 10.66 7.55 -1.83
N ARG A 85 10.53 8.38 -0.80
CA ARG A 85 11.64 9.16 -0.25
C ARG A 85 12.78 8.29 0.27
N ALA A 86 12.47 7.16 0.90
CA ALA A 86 13.50 6.21 1.34
C ALA A 86 14.31 5.66 0.16
N GLN A 87 13.72 5.46 -1.02
CA GLN A 87 14.47 4.98 -2.18
C GLN A 87 15.34 6.06 -2.84
N ARG A 88 15.02 7.34 -2.65
CA ARG A 88 15.80 8.46 -3.21
C ARG A 88 17.00 8.86 -2.35
N LEU A 89 17.02 8.45 -1.09
CA LEU A 89 18.05 8.84 -0.11
C LEU A 89 19.14 7.77 0.06
N HIS A 90 19.03 6.65 -0.65
CA HIS A 90 19.97 5.53 -0.66
C HIS A 90 20.61 5.41 -2.05
#